data_AF-A0A2R6J5Z0-F1
#
_entry.id   AF-A0A2R6J5Z0-F1
#
_cell.length_a   1.000
_cell.length_b   1.000
_cell.length_c   1.000
_cell.angle_alpha   90.00
_cell.angle_beta   90.00
_cell.angle_gamma   90.00
#
_symmetry.space_group_name_H-M   'P 1'
#
loop_
_entity.id
_entity.type
_entity.pdbx_description
1 polymer ?
#
loop_
_entity_poly.entity_id
_entity_poly.type
_entity_poly.pdbx_seq_one_letter_code
_entity_poly.pdbx_strand_id
1 'polypeptide(L)'
;MPRPTPTAEDLEPLAYPDVPGSLTAETVREFAAAFERAYQHNRFLAEGFIGGTGTVIMDAGVPDGFVIEDGDGYLVGVNATIATEDNRRPAAEGTVTPTQAPSYDHEFAAWYRLTSRRVRRKDAGQDPPETPGDVDLSDGTTVLWA
;
A
#
# COMPACT_ATOMS: atom_id res chain seq x y z
N MET A 1 -25.49 11.57 26.37
CA MET A 1 -24.10 11.66 25.92
C MET A 1 -24.09 11.55 24.40
N PRO A 2 -23.42 12.44 23.64
CA PRO A 2 -23.21 12.23 22.21
C PRO A 2 -22.34 10.98 22.02
N ARG A 3 -22.66 10.16 21.01
CA ARG A 3 -21.78 9.04 20.62
C ARG A 3 -20.48 9.64 20.07
N PRO A 4 -19.31 9.08 20.38
CA PRO A 4 -18.11 9.43 19.64
C PRO A 4 -18.38 9.10 18.16
N THR A 5 -18.41 10.11 17.31
CA THR A 5 -18.31 9.92 15.88
C THR A 5 -16.91 9.36 15.66
N PRO A 6 -16.74 8.14 15.12
CA PRO A 6 -15.42 7.69 14.71
C PRO A 6 -14.90 8.72 13.70
N THR A 7 -13.92 9.51 14.11
CA THR A 7 -13.08 10.30 13.22
C THR A 7 -12.18 9.31 12.51
N ALA A 8 -12.73 8.66 11.50
CA ALA A 8 -12.05 7.64 10.74
C ALA A 8 -11.11 8.28 9.71
N GLU A 9 -10.13 9.06 10.17
CA GLU A 9 -9.07 9.60 9.30
C GLU A 9 -8.34 8.45 8.57
N ASP A 10 -8.24 7.27 9.21
CA ASP A 10 -7.61 6.07 8.64
C ASP A 10 -8.52 5.25 7.70
N LEU A 11 -9.72 5.72 7.38
CA LEU A 11 -10.65 5.07 6.44
C LEU A 11 -10.96 5.93 5.21
N GLU A 12 -10.28 7.06 5.06
CA GLU A 12 -10.37 7.89 3.86
C GLU A 12 -9.30 7.46 2.84
N PRO A 13 -9.60 7.50 1.52
CA PRO A 13 -8.59 7.22 0.51
C PRO A 13 -7.36 8.12 0.66
N LEU A 14 -6.17 7.51 0.61
CA LEU A 14 -4.90 8.21 0.64
C LEU A 14 -4.59 8.84 -0.73
N ALA A 15 -4.07 10.06 -0.71
CA ALA A 15 -3.51 10.68 -1.90
C ALA A 15 -2.28 9.91 -2.38
N TYR A 16 -2.16 9.73 -3.69
CA TYR A 16 -0.94 9.19 -4.29
C TYR A 16 0.19 10.23 -4.19
N PRO A 17 1.45 9.81 -3.97
CA PRO A 17 2.57 10.74 -3.90
C PRO A 17 2.80 11.45 -5.24
N ASP A 18 3.24 12.70 -5.17
CA ASP A 18 3.71 13.43 -6.34
C ASP A 18 4.95 12.77 -6.94
N VAL A 19 5.09 12.88 -8.25
CA VAL A 19 6.26 12.37 -8.97
C VAL A 19 7.49 13.17 -8.57
N PRO A 20 8.61 12.53 -8.20
CA PRO A 20 9.82 13.24 -7.86
C PRO A 20 10.39 13.97 -9.09
N GLY A 21 10.79 15.23 -8.91
CA GLY A 21 11.36 16.05 -9.98
C GLY A 21 12.72 15.56 -10.50
N SER A 22 13.37 14.66 -9.76
CA SER A 22 14.59 13.97 -10.16
C SER A 22 14.48 12.48 -9.83
N LEU A 23 15.07 11.63 -10.68
CA LEU A 23 15.14 10.19 -10.42
C LEU A 23 16.53 9.86 -9.89
N THR A 24 16.57 9.55 -8.60
CA THR A 24 17.74 9.04 -7.87
C THR A 24 17.30 7.80 -7.10
N ALA A 25 18.23 6.92 -6.75
CA ALA A 25 17.91 5.71 -5.97
C ALA A 25 17.11 6.00 -4.68
N GLU A 26 17.36 7.14 -4.04
CA GLU A 26 16.64 7.60 -2.85
C GLU A 26 15.21 8.07 -3.17
N THR A 27 15.05 8.95 -4.15
CA THR A 27 13.72 9.49 -4.51
C THR A 27 12.79 8.42 -5.09
N VAL A 28 13.32 7.49 -5.88
CA VAL A 28 12.51 6.37 -6.42
C VAL A 28 12.11 5.38 -5.33
N ARG A 29 12.97 5.19 -4.33
CA ARG A 29 12.68 4.37 -3.15
C ARG A 29 11.51 4.94 -2.36
N GLU A 30 11.62 6.21 -1.99
CA GLU A 30 10.59 6.92 -1.22
C GLU A 30 9.26 6.97 -1.98
N PHE A 31 9.32 7.32 -3.26
CA PHE A 31 8.15 7.35 -4.12
C PHE A 31 7.46 5.98 -4.21
N ALA A 32 8.21 4.90 -4.49
CA ALA A 32 7.62 3.58 -4.68
C ALA A 32 6.95 3.06 -3.39
N ALA A 33 7.59 3.26 -2.23
CA ALA A 33 7.02 2.89 -0.94
C ALA A 33 5.73 3.69 -0.64
N ALA A 34 5.76 5.01 -0.83
CA ALA A 34 4.58 5.87 -0.61
C ALA A 34 3.45 5.54 -1.58
N PHE A 35 3.77 5.24 -2.85
CA PHE A 35 2.79 4.87 -3.86
C PHE A 35 2.14 3.54 -3.52
N GLU A 36 2.91 2.51 -3.16
CA GLU A 36 2.38 1.20 -2.79
C GLU A 36 1.47 1.30 -1.57
N ARG A 37 1.87 2.10 -0.55
CA ARG A 37 1.04 2.37 0.63
C ARG A 37 -0.33 2.93 0.23
N ALA A 38 -0.35 3.98 -0.59
CA ALA A 38 -1.60 4.59 -1.06
C ALA A 38 -2.41 3.63 -1.94
N TYR A 39 -1.75 2.90 -2.84
CA TYR A 39 -2.38 1.93 -3.73
C TYR A 39 -3.10 0.83 -2.95
N GLN A 40 -2.41 0.16 -2.04
CA GLN A 40 -3.00 -0.95 -1.27
C GLN A 40 -4.07 -0.45 -0.30
N HIS A 41 -3.88 0.72 0.31
CA HIS A 41 -4.89 1.29 1.20
C HIS A 41 -6.18 1.58 0.43
N ASN A 42 -6.08 2.28 -0.70
CA ASN A 42 -7.23 2.63 -1.53
C ASN A 42 -7.90 1.39 -2.12
N ARG A 43 -7.11 0.40 -2.53
CA ARG A 43 -7.61 -0.88 -3.02
C ARG A 43 -8.36 -1.63 -1.92
N PHE A 44 -7.83 -1.70 -0.71
CA PHE A 44 -8.49 -2.34 0.42
C PHE A 44 -9.83 -1.68 0.75
N LEU A 45 -9.87 -0.34 0.78
CA LEU A 45 -11.12 0.41 0.98
C LEU A 45 -12.15 0.13 -0.13
N ALA A 46 -11.71 0.01 -1.39
CA ALA A 46 -12.59 -0.23 -2.52
C ALA A 46 -13.09 -1.69 -2.63
N GLU A 47 -12.24 -2.68 -2.35
CA GLU A 47 -12.53 -4.10 -2.56
C GLU A 47 -13.09 -4.82 -1.32
N GLY A 48 -12.79 -4.33 -0.12
CA GLY A 48 -12.89 -5.15 1.09
C GLY A 48 -13.20 -4.41 2.38
N PHE A 49 -13.69 -3.16 2.34
CA PHE A 49 -14.10 -2.48 3.57
C PHE A 49 -15.24 -3.25 4.26
N ILE A 50 -14.91 -3.97 5.33
CA ILE A 50 -15.88 -4.64 6.18
C ILE A 50 -16.42 -3.61 7.18
N GLY A 51 -17.73 -3.35 7.12
CA GLY A 51 -18.38 -2.47 8.08
C GLY A 51 -18.12 -2.93 9.52
N GLY A 52 -17.42 -2.10 10.30
CA GLY A 52 -16.99 -2.42 11.67
C GLY A 52 -15.49 -2.34 11.90
N THR A 53 -14.67 -2.29 10.84
CA THR A 53 -13.23 -1.99 10.96
C THR A 53 -13.04 -0.58 11.51
N GLY A 54 -12.25 -0.45 12.58
CA GLY A 54 -11.99 0.82 13.23
C GLY A 54 -10.69 1.48 12.77
N THR A 55 -9.71 0.69 12.33
CA THR A 55 -8.39 1.16 11.93
C THR A 55 -7.81 0.26 10.83
N VAL A 56 -7.12 0.87 9.87
CA VAL A 56 -6.31 0.21 8.84
C VAL A 56 -4.88 0.69 9.00
N ILE A 57 -3.96 -0.21 9.32
CA ILE A 57 -2.52 0.06 9.43
C ILE A 57 -1.88 -0.46 8.15
N MET A 58 -1.15 0.41 7.45
CA MET A 58 -0.43 0.05 6.22
C MET A 58 1.03 0.42 6.36
N ASP A 59 1.92 -0.57 6.28
CA ASP A 59 3.35 -0.35 6.12
C ASP A 59 3.80 -0.75 4.73
N ALA A 60 4.75 0.00 4.19
CA ALA A 60 5.34 -0.26 2.89
C ALA A 60 6.79 0.23 2.91
N GLY A 61 7.69 -0.63 2.45
CA GLY A 61 9.13 -0.38 2.48
C GLY A 61 9.82 -1.04 1.29
N VAL A 62 10.96 -0.46 0.92
CA VAL A 62 11.83 -0.99 -0.12
C VAL A 62 13.04 -1.60 0.57
N PRO A 63 13.24 -2.93 0.49
CA PRO A 63 14.40 -3.57 1.09
C PRO A 63 15.73 -3.04 0.51
N ASP A 64 16.80 -3.16 1.28
CA ASP A 64 18.14 -2.85 0.77
C ASP A 64 18.51 -3.75 -0.40
N GLY A 65 19.09 -3.17 -1.45
CA GLY A 65 19.42 -3.89 -2.70
C GLY A 65 18.26 -4.07 -3.66
N PHE A 66 17.03 -3.65 -3.32
CA PHE A 66 15.85 -3.74 -4.20
C PHE A 66 15.63 -2.47 -5.03
N VAL A 67 16.67 -1.66 -5.22
CA VAL A 67 16.70 -0.51 -6.14
C VAL A 67 17.86 -0.72 -7.10
N ILE A 68 17.55 -0.90 -8.38
CA ILE A 68 18.55 -1.10 -9.44
C ILE A 68 18.32 -0.08 -10.56
N GLU A 69 19.41 0.49 -11.08
CA GLU A 69 19.36 1.26 -12.33
C GLU A 69 19.15 0.31 -13.52
N ASP A 70 18.07 0.53 -14.28
CA ASP A 70 17.73 -0.25 -15.47
C ASP A 70 17.54 0.69 -16.67
N GLY A 71 18.60 0.83 -17.47
CA GLY A 71 18.59 1.64 -18.68
C GLY A 71 18.34 3.13 -18.42
N ASP A 72 17.13 3.60 -18.75
CA ASP A 72 16.70 5.00 -18.65
C ASP A 72 15.94 5.31 -17.33
N GLY A 73 15.98 4.40 -16.37
CA GLY A 73 15.23 4.52 -15.13
C GLY A 73 15.70 3.59 -14.02
N TYR A 74 14.80 3.32 -13.09
CA TYR A 74 15.03 2.48 -11.92
C TYR A 74 13.99 1.36 -11.85
N LEU A 75 14.44 0.18 -11.45
CA LEU A 75 13.62 -0.92 -11.01
C LEU A 75 13.63 -0.94 -9.47
N VAL A 76 12.45 -0.94 -8.87
CA VAL A 76 12.26 -0.84 -7.41
C VAL A 76 11.29 -1.91 -6.93
N GLY A 77 11.72 -2.72 -5.97
CA GLY A 77 10.86 -3.71 -5.30
C GLY A 77 10.36 -3.18 -3.98
N VAL A 78 9.07 -3.34 -3.72
CA VAL A 78 8.40 -2.87 -2.50
C VAL A 78 7.74 -4.06 -1.83
N ASN A 79 7.92 -4.16 -0.51
CA ASN A 79 7.13 -5.04 0.35
C ASN A 79 6.17 -4.17 1.14
N ALA A 80 4.93 -4.63 1.30
CA ALA A 80 3.90 -3.96 2.05
C ALA A 80 3.13 -4.94 2.91
N THR A 81 2.62 -4.46 4.04
CA THR A 81 1.77 -5.22 4.95
C THR A 81 0.56 -4.39 5.31
N ILE A 82 -0.62 -5.00 5.25
CA ILE A 82 -1.86 -4.40 5.75
C ILE A 82 -2.32 -5.14 7.00
N ALA A 83 -2.66 -4.40 8.05
CA ALA A 83 -3.32 -4.93 9.23
C ALA A 83 -4.62 -4.17 9.49
N THR A 84 -5.69 -4.86 9.88
CA THR A 84 -6.94 -4.23 10.28
C THR A 84 -7.37 -4.61 11.69
N GLU A 85 -7.84 -3.61 12.44
CA GLU A 85 -8.29 -3.79 13.82
C GLU A 85 -9.71 -3.26 14.02
N ASP A 86 -10.48 -3.97 14.85
CA ASP A 86 -11.76 -3.50 15.36
C ASP A 86 -11.58 -2.85 16.73
N ASN A 87 -11.52 -1.53 16.74
CA ASN A 87 -11.38 -0.74 17.97
C ASN A 87 -12.70 -0.48 18.71
N ARG A 88 -13.81 -1.13 18.31
CA ARG A 88 -15.08 -1.05 19.06
C ARG A 88 -14.93 -1.77 20.40
N ARG A 89 -14.83 -1.00 21.48
CA ARG A 89 -14.92 -1.54 22.84
C ARG A 89 -16.27 -2.25 23.02
N PRO A 90 -16.32 -3.43 23.68
CA PRO A 90 -17.59 -4.05 24.04
C PRO A 90 -18.42 -3.06 24.87
N ALA A 91 -19.66 -2.81 24.45
CA ALA A 91 -20.56 -1.93 25.19
C ALA A 91 -20.77 -2.49 26.60
N ALA A 92 -20.46 -1.70 27.62
CA ALA A 92 -20.81 -2.04 28.98
C ALA A 92 -22.35 -2.07 29.10
N GLU A 93 -22.85 -3.25 29.48
CA GLU A 93 -24.22 -3.55 29.93
C GLU A 93 -25.35 -3.46 28.87
N GLY A 94 -25.82 -4.64 28.43
CA GLY A 94 -27.25 -4.87 28.28
C GLY A 94 -27.87 -4.99 26.88
N THR A 95 -27.16 -4.76 25.77
CA THR A 95 -27.78 -4.93 24.44
C THR A 95 -26.76 -5.30 23.38
N VAL A 96 -27.03 -6.41 22.66
CA VAL A 96 -26.37 -6.93 21.44
C VAL A 96 -24.85 -6.74 21.41
N THR A 97 -24.08 -7.79 21.71
CA THR A 97 -22.63 -7.80 21.47
C THR A 97 -22.38 -7.42 20.00
N PRO A 98 -21.76 -6.26 19.69
CA PRO A 98 -21.42 -5.95 18.32
C PRO A 98 -20.47 -7.05 17.83
N THR A 99 -20.81 -7.71 16.73
CA THR A 99 -19.92 -8.67 16.07
C THR A 99 -18.61 -7.96 15.77
N GLN A 100 -17.51 -8.38 16.40
CA GLN A 100 -16.19 -7.85 16.09
C GLN A 100 -15.92 -8.07 14.60
N ALA A 101 -15.41 -7.06 13.91
CA ALA A 101 -14.88 -7.25 12.58
C ALA A 101 -13.65 -8.17 12.68
N PRO A 102 -13.45 -9.08 11.71
CA PRO A 102 -12.26 -9.92 11.71
C PRO A 102 -11.01 -9.05 11.60
N SER A 103 -9.99 -9.37 12.40
CA SER A 103 -8.65 -8.85 12.16
C SER A 103 -8.06 -9.53 10.93
N TYR A 104 -7.49 -8.74 10.03
CA TYR A 104 -6.86 -9.20 8.80
C TYR A 104 -5.41 -8.75 8.81
N ASP A 105 -4.50 -9.65 8.45
CA ASP A 105 -3.08 -9.36 8.25
C ASP A 105 -2.68 -10.00 6.91
N HIS A 106 -2.08 -9.22 6.01
CA HIS A 106 -1.64 -9.70 4.71
C HIS A 106 -0.42 -8.95 4.21
N GLU A 107 0.53 -9.73 3.69
CA GLU A 107 1.74 -9.24 3.06
C GLU A 107 1.59 -9.23 1.53
N PHE A 108 2.12 -8.19 0.91
CA PHE A 108 2.15 -7.98 -0.52
C PHE A 108 3.56 -7.57 -0.95
N ALA A 109 3.91 -7.95 -2.16
CA ALA A 109 5.09 -7.46 -2.85
C ALA A 109 4.70 -6.90 -4.21
N ALA A 110 5.41 -5.86 -4.65
CA ALA A 110 5.23 -5.26 -5.96
C ALA A 110 6.55 -4.78 -6.55
N TRP A 111 6.63 -4.79 -7.88
CA TRP A 111 7.73 -4.19 -8.63
C TRP A 111 7.31 -2.96 -9.38
N TYR A 112 8.22 -2.00 -9.39
CA TYR A 112 8.07 -0.74 -10.05
C TYR A 112 9.19 -0.53 -11.05
N ARG A 113 8.86 -0.10 -12.26
CA ARG A 113 9.80 0.54 -13.17
C ARG A 113 9.47 2.01 -13.30
N LEU A 114 10.38 2.85 -12.82
CA LEU A 114 10.26 4.30 -12.83
C LEU A 114 11.22 4.85 -13.88
N THR A 115 10.69 5.62 -14.82
CA THR A 115 11.46 6.36 -15.83
C THR A 115 10.99 7.80 -15.80
N SER A 116 11.72 8.75 -16.37
CA SER A 116 11.35 10.18 -16.36
C SER A 116 9.99 10.55 -17.00
N ARG A 117 9.24 9.58 -17.51
CA ARG A 117 7.94 9.78 -18.17
C ARG A 117 6.82 8.87 -17.67
N ARG A 118 7.12 7.79 -16.95
CA ARG A 118 6.13 6.78 -16.58
C ARG A 118 6.57 5.95 -15.39
N VAL A 119 5.57 5.44 -14.67
CA VAL A 119 5.70 4.37 -13.68
C VAL A 119 4.95 3.15 -14.20
N ARG A 120 5.58 1.99 -14.13
CA ARG A 120 4.91 0.70 -14.30
C ARG A 120 4.94 -0.05 -12.99
N ARG A 121 3.79 -0.56 -12.56
CA ARG A 121 3.63 -1.38 -11.35
C ARG A 121 3.22 -2.79 -11.76
N LYS A 122 3.79 -3.80 -11.12
CA LYS A 122 3.35 -5.20 -11.23
C LYS A 122 3.27 -5.82 -9.84
N ASP A 123 2.17 -6.51 -9.56
CA ASP A 123 2.05 -7.33 -8.35
C ASP A 123 3.03 -8.51 -8.43
N ALA A 124 3.77 -8.73 -7.34
CA ALA A 124 4.71 -9.83 -7.20
C ALA A 124 4.17 -10.97 -6.32
N GLY A 125 2.97 -10.82 -5.74
CA GLY A 125 2.39 -11.81 -4.82
C GLY A 125 2.84 -11.58 -3.38
N GLN A 126 2.91 -12.63 -2.57
CA GLN A 126 3.37 -12.54 -1.17
C GLN A 126 4.90 -12.59 -1.04
N ASP A 127 5.58 -13.20 -2.00
CA ASP A 127 7.03 -13.32 -2.04
C ASP A 127 7.61 -12.34 -3.06
N PRO A 128 8.37 -11.31 -2.66
CA PRO A 128 9.14 -10.53 -3.62
C PRO A 128 10.15 -11.48 -4.30
N PRO A 129 10.31 -11.46 -5.64
CA PRO A 129 11.31 -12.27 -6.29
C PRO A 129 12.70 -11.94 -5.74
N GLU A 130 13.49 -13.00 -5.58
CA GLU A 130 14.75 -13.01 -4.85
C GLU A 130 15.81 -12.07 -5.45
N THR A 131 15.64 -11.65 -6.70
CA THR A 131 16.57 -10.73 -7.39
C THR A 131 15.87 -9.78 -8.36
N PRO A 132 16.25 -8.48 -8.39
CA PRO A 132 15.59 -7.50 -9.25
C PRO A 132 15.86 -7.70 -10.75
N GLY A 133 16.97 -8.36 -11.13
CA GLY A 133 17.40 -8.47 -12.54
C GLY A 133 16.50 -9.31 -13.46
N ASP A 134 15.64 -10.16 -12.90
CA ASP A 134 14.82 -11.12 -13.66
C ASP A 134 13.34 -10.72 -13.74
N VAL A 135 12.99 -9.50 -13.33
CA VAL A 135 11.60 -9.05 -13.25
C VAL A 135 11.08 -8.62 -14.62
N ASP A 136 10.21 -9.43 -15.22
CA ASP A 136 9.42 -9.01 -16.38
C ASP A 136 8.22 -8.14 -15.95
N LEU A 137 8.17 -6.90 -16.45
CA LEU A 137 7.11 -5.92 -16.22
C LEU A 137 6.25 -5.67 -17.48
N SER A 138 6.31 -6.56 -18.47
CA SER A 138 5.60 -6.43 -19.74
C SER A 138 4.07 -6.38 -19.58
N ASP A 139 3.54 -7.13 -18.62
CA ASP A 139 2.14 -7.24 -18.19
C ASP A 139 1.75 -6.30 -17.03
N GLY A 140 2.69 -5.48 -16.54
CA GLY A 140 2.45 -4.52 -15.47
C GLY A 140 1.48 -3.40 -15.86
N THR A 141 0.74 -2.91 -14.87
CA THR A 141 -0.13 -1.73 -15.03
C THR A 141 0.73 -0.49 -15.21
N THR A 142 0.50 0.23 -16.32
CA THR A 142 1.18 1.50 -16.58
C THR A 142 0.39 2.65 -15.97
N VAL A 143 1.03 3.40 -15.09
CA VAL A 143 0.54 4.68 -14.59
C VAL A 143 1.32 5.77 -15.34
N LEU A 144 0.64 6.45 -16.27
CA LEU A 144 1.22 7.53 -17.05
C LEU A 144 1.28 8.80 -16.19
N TRP A 145 2.40 9.51 -16.30
CA TRP A 145 2.55 10.84 -15.71
C TRP A 145 1.89 11.85 -16.65
N ALA A 146 1.03 12.72 -16.13
CA ALA A 146 0.45 13.83 -16.91
C ALA A 146 1.34 15.06 -16.81
#